data_AF-F8IKG0-F1
#
_entry.id   AF-F8IKG0-F1
#
_cell.length_a   1.000
_cell.length_b   1.000
_cell.length_c   1.000
_cell.angle_alpha   90.00
_cell.angle_beta   90.00
_cell.angle_gamma   90.00
#
_symmetry.space_group_name_H-M   'P 1'
#
loop_
_entity.id
_entity.type
_entity.pdbx_description
1 polymer ?
#
loop_
_entity_poly.entity_id
_entity_poly.type
_entity_poly.pdbx_seq_one_letter_code
_entity_poly.pdbx_strand_id
1 'polypeptide(L)' 'MRAESSLSAQESTPAAHRIKVMIRCRKCGETFILRGTRDSKGNIETGFKRCLCDNDKDFDIEVIG' A
#
# COMPACT_ATOMS: atom_id res chain seq x y z
N MET A 1 -33.47 33.59 -5.05
CA MET A 1 -32.24 33.93 -5.82
C MET A 1 -31.06 33.46 -4.97
N ARG A 2 -30.48 32.29 -5.28
CA ARG A 2 -29.06 32.03 -5.68
C ARG A 2 -28.02 32.39 -4.60
N ALA A 3 -27.03 31.58 -4.22
CA ALA A 3 -26.46 30.30 -4.69
C ALA A 3 -25.63 29.68 -3.53
N GLU A 4 -25.66 28.36 -3.32
CA GLU A 4 -24.58 27.39 -3.62
C GLU A 4 -23.15 27.88 -3.41
N SER A 5 -22.35 27.15 -2.62
CA SER A 5 -20.97 26.82 -2.99
C SER A 5 -20.43 25.71 -2.10
N SER A 6 -20.59 24.50 -2.60
CA SER A 6 -19.85 23.28 -2.29
C SER A 6 -18.35 23.57 -2.29
N LEU A 7 -17.63 23.27 -1.19
CA LEU A 7 -16.18 23.18 -1.24
C LEU A 7 -15.79 21.83 -1.83
N SER A 8 -15.44 21.90 -3.11
CA SER A 8 -14.96 20.81 -3.94
C SER A 8 -13.63 20.24 -3.46
N ALA A 9 -13.55 18.91 -3.64
CA ALA A 9 -12.39 18.06 -3.54
C ALA A 9 -11.15 18.61 -4.27
N GLN A 10 -10.05 18.80 -3.55
CA GLN A 10 -8.71 18.93 -4.14
C GLN A 10 -7.64 18.35 -3.19
N GLU A 11 -7.62 17.03 -3.03
CA GLU A 11 -6.39 16.33 -2.63
C GLU A 11 -5.67 15.89 -3.92
N SER A 12 -4.78 16.75 -4.41
CA SER A 12 -3.80 16.37 -5.41
C SER A 12 -2.80 15.42 -4.75
N THR A 13 -3.03 14.11 -4.85
CA THR A 13 -2.09 13.11 -4.35
C THR A 13 -0.75 13.28 -5.08
N PRO A 14 0.36 13.55 -4.39
CA PRO A 14 1.67 13.58 -5.03
C PRO A 14 1.91 12.25 -5.74
N ALA A 15 2.57 12.28 -6.90
CA ALA A 15 2.86 11.09 -7.70
C ALA A 15 3.50 10.02 -6.81
N ALA A 16 2.71 9.01 -6.47
CA ALA A 16 3.03 8.14 -5.38
C ALA A 16 4.25 7.28 -5.76
N HIS A 17 5.29 7.28 -4.92
CA HIS A 17 6.58 6.72 -5.30
C HIS A 17 6.50 5.19 -5.33
N ARG A 18 6.63 4.60 -6.52
CA ARG A 18 6.57 3.14 -6.71
C ARG A 18 7.85 2.50 -6.20
N ILE A 19 7.71 1.53 -5.31
CA ILE A 19 8.83 0.81 -4.70
C ILE A 19 8.65 -0.69 -4.87
N LYS A 20 9.77 -1.43 -4.92
CA LYS A 20 9.77 -2.88 -4.89
C LYS A 20 9.86 -3.34 -3.44
N VAL A 21 9.06 -4.33 -3.07
CA VAL A 21 9.02 -4.87 -1.71
C VAL A 21 9.06 -6.39 -1.73
N MET A 22 9.68 -6.96 -0.70
CA MET A 22 9.56 -8.36 -0.35
C MET A 22 8.55 -8.49 0.80
N ILE A 23 7.63 -9.44 0.67
CA ILE A 23 6.63 -9.77 1.70
C ILE A 23 6.86 -11.21 2.12
N ARG A 24 7.10 -11.45 3.40
CA ARG A 24 7.24 -12.80 3.98
C ARG A 24 6.07 -13.14 4.87
N CYS A 25 5.43 -14.29 4.63
CA CYS A 25 4.37 -14.80 5.50
C CYS A 25 4.97 -15.42 6.77
N ARG A 26 4.62 -14.91 7.95
CA ARG A 26 5.12 -15.47 9.22
C ARG A 26 4.49 -16.81 9.59
N LYS A 27 3.41 -17.22 8.92
CA LYS A 27 2.77 -18.53 9.15
C LYS A 27 3.36 -19.67 8.35
N CYS A 28 3.55 -19.51 7.04
CA CYS A 28 4.07 -20.57 6.17
C CYS A 28 5.49 -20.33 5.65
N GLY A 29 6.03 -19.12 5.80
CA GLY A 29 7.37 -18.76 5.32
C GLY A 29 7.45 -18.33 3.85
N GLU A 30 6.35 -18.41 3.09
CA GLU A 30 6.32 -18.02 1.67
C GLU A 30 6.72 -16.55 1.47
N THR A 31 7.42 -16.27 0.37
CA THR A 31 7.92 -14.93 0.05
C THR A 31 7.40 -14.44 -1.29
N PHE A 32 6.98 -13.18 -1.34
CA PHE A 32 6.45 -12.53 -2.55
C PHE A 32 7.21 -11.25 -2.83
N ILE A 33 7.53 -11.01 -4.10
CA ILE A 33 8.11 -9.74 -4.54
C ILE A 33 7.07 -8.99 -5.37
N LEU A 34 6.66 -7.81 -4.87
CA LEU A 34 5.62 -6.98 -5.48
C LEU A 34 6.08 -5.52 -5.61
N ARG A 35 5.29 -4.74 -6.34
CA ARG A 35 5.42 -3.28 -6.37
C ARG A 35 4.38 -2.66 -5.44
N GLY A 36 4.84 -1.93 -4.44
CA GLY A 36 4.02 -1.09 -3.58
C GLY A 36 4.16 0.39 -3.91
N THR A 37 3.46 1.20 -3.14
CA THR A 37 3.44 2.65 -3.21
C THR A 37 3.86 3.19 -1.86
N ARG A 38 4.80 4.13 -1.85
CA ARG A 38 5.17 4.88 -0.64
C ARG A 38 4.45 6.23 -0.64
N ASP A 39 3.71 6.51 0.42
CA ASP A 39 3.06 7.80 0.62
C ASP A 39 4.06 8.86 1.14
N SER A 40 3.62 10.11 1.23
CA SER A 40 4.45 11.22 1.74
C SER A 40 4.81 11.10 3.22
N LYS A 41 4.13 10.25 3.99
CA LYS A 41 4.40 9.95 5.40
C LYS A 41 5.37 8.78 5.58
N GLY A 42 5.75 8.12 4.49
CA GLY A 42 6.65 6.97 4.50
C GLY A 42 5.95 5.61 4.65
N ASN A 43 4.61 5.58 4.72
CA ASN A 43 3.85 4.33 4.77
C ASN A 43 3.95 3.60 3.42
N ILE A 44 3.92 2.27 3.47
CA ILE A 44 3.99 1.42 2.29
C ILE A 44 2.66 0.70 2.11
N GLU A 45 2.00 0.97 0.99
CA GLU A 45 0.81 0.25 0.55
C GLU A 45 1.19 -0.75 -0.55
N THR A 46 0.89 -2.03 -0.37
CA THR A 46 1.28 -3.11 -1.31
C THR A 46 0.10 -3.73 -2.06
N GLY A 47 -1.13 -3.52 -1.58
CA GLY A 47 -2.33 -4.20 -2.09
C GLY A 47 -2.39 -5.70 -1.79
N PHE A 48 -1.39 -6.26 -1.11
CA PHE A 48 -1.34 -7.67 -0.73
C PHE A 48 -2.30 -7.95 0.43
N LYS A 49 -3.31 -8.80 0.20
CA LYS A 49 -4.38 -9.05 1.17
C LYS A 49 -4.26 -10.38 1.91
N ARG A 50 -3.77 -11.42 1.23
CA ARG A 50 -3.79 -12.80 1.75
C ARG A 50 -2.71 -13.65 1.08
N CYS A 51 -2.06 -14.49 1.87
CA CYS A 51 -1.13 -15.52 1.42
C CYS A 51 -1.87 -16.76 0.94
N LEU A 52 -1.21 -17.59 0.13
CA LEU A 52 -1.76 -18.86 -0.37
C LEU A 52 -2.08 -19.88 0.73
N CYS A 53 -1.54 -19.71 1.95
CA CYS A 53 -1.87 -20.53 3.12
C CYS A 53 -3.07 -19.99 3.94
N ASP A 54 -3.86 -19.10 3.34
CA ASP A 54 -5.01 -18.39 3.94
C ASP A 54 -4.69 -17.42 5.08
N ASN A 55 -3.41 -17.23 5.43
CA ASN A 55 -3.02 -16.17 6.34
C ASN A 55 -3.27 -14.79 5.69
N ASP A 56 -4.00 -13.89 6.36
CA ASP A 56 -4.34 -12.54 5.90
C ASP A 56 -3.82 -11.43 6.82
N LYS A 57 -2.93 -11.80 7.73
CA LYS A 57 -2.25 -10.94 8.70
C LYS A 57 -0.82 -11.43 8.88
N ASP A 58 -0.06 -10.86 9.81
CA ASP A 58 1.27 -11.38 10.18
C ASP A 58 2.24 -11.54 8.98
N PHE A 59 2.47 -10.43 8.27
CA PHE A 59 3.44 -10.34 7.20
C PHE A 59 4.61 -9.44 7.61
N ASP A 60 5.83 -9.86 7.28
CA ASP A 60 7.00 -8.97 7.30
C ASP A 60 7.14 -8.34 5.91
N ILE A 61 7.27 -7.02 5.85
CA ILE A 61 7.40 -6.27 4.58
C ILE A 61 8.72 -5.50 4.61
N GLU A 62 9.57 -5.76 3.62
CA GLU A 62 10.87 -5.12 3.47
C GLU A 62 10.99 -4.46 2.10
N VAL A 63 11.56 -3.26 2.06
CA VAL A 63 11.83 -2.55 0.80
C VAL A 63 13.08 -3.16 0.19
N ILE A 64 13.02 -3.52 -1.10
CA ILE A 64 14.16 -4.05 -1.83
C ILE A 64 14.58 -3.05 -2.90
N GLY A 65 15.85 -2.61 -2.82
CA GLY A 65 16.48 -1.65 -3.72
C GLY A 65 17.00 -2.27 -5.01
#